data_AF-C7XUT3-F1
#
_entry.id   AF-C7XUT3-F1
#
_cell.length_a   1.000
_cell.length_b   1.000
_cell.length_c   1.000
_cell.angle_alpha   90.00
_cell.angle_beta   90.00
_cell.angle_gamma   90.00
#
_symmetry.space_group_name_H-M   'P 1'
#
loop_
_entity.id
_entity.type
_entity.pdbx_description
1 polymer ?
#
loop_
_entity_poly.entity_id
_entity_poly.type
_entity_poly.pdbx_seq_one_letter_code
_entity_poly.pdbx_strand_id
1 'polypeptide(L)'
;MDMVSRIRPIVLCTKTVIHGTLDDSEIWTYQHVIAHVTEVNGAQVQNNLFGKQFNMTWVARVQGNQKANAVAFPEQETSDDDLKKYKIIQVRKHATRTDIYFSNDLKVDSNELEQ
;
A
#
# COMPACT_ATOMS: atom_id res chain seq x y z
N MET A 1 2.38 14.78 -24.10
CA MET A 1 3.12 14.38 -22.88
C MET A 1 2.17 14.62 -21.71
N ASP A 2 1.32 13.64 -21.41
CA ASP A 2 0.38 13.77 -20.30
C ASP A 2 1.17 13.84 -18.99
N MET A 3 1.07 14.98 -18.30
CA MET A 3 1.42 15.05 -16.89
C MET A 3 0.47 14.12 -16.16
N VAL A 4 0.88 12.86 -15.95
CA VAL A 4 0.15 11.90 -15.11
C VAL A 4 -0.09 12.58 -13.77
N SER A 5 -1.34 12.99 -13.53
CA SER A 5 -1.73 13.55 -12.24
C SER A 5 -1.31 12.57 -11.16
N ARG A 6 -0.38 13.01 -10.30
CA ARG A 6 0.06 12.21 -9.15
C ARG A 6 -1.06 12.08 -8.12
N ILE A 7 -2.12 12.88 -8.24
CA ILE A 7 -3.31 12.80 -7.41
C ILE A 7 -4.29 11.82 -8.05
N ARG A 8 -4.59 10.72 -7.35
CA ARG A 8 -5.51 9.67 -7.82
C ARG A 8 -6.29 9.05 -6.65
N PRO A 9 -7.47 8.48 -6.90
CA PRO A 9 -8.18 7.72 -5.89
C PRO A 9 -7.42 6.43 -5.56
N ILE A 10 -7.42 6.08 -4.28
CA ILE A 10 -6.94 4.79 -3.75
C ILE A 10 -7.95 4.28 -2.72
N VAL A 11 -7.92 2.98 -2.48
CA VAL A 11 -8.69 2.34 -1.42
C VAL A 11 -7.75 1.94 -0.29
N LEU A 12 -8.01 2.41 0.92
CA LEU A 12 -7.34 1.97 2.13
C LEU A 12 -8.10 0.75 2.66
N CYS A 13 -7.42 -0.40 2.70
CA CYS A 13 -8.01 -1.65 3.17
C CYS A 13 -7.52 -1.92 4.60
N THR A 14 -8.44 -1.91 5.56
CA THR A 14 -8.13 -2.20 6.97
C THR A 14 -8.71 -3.55 7.36
N LYS A 15 -7.85 -4.40 7.93
CA LYS A 15 -8.19 -5.72 8.44
C LYS A 15 -8.39 -5.62 9.95
N THR A 16 -9.55 -6.06 10.40
CA THR A 16 -9.88 -6.22 11.82
C THR A 16 -10.05 -7.70 12.12
N VAL A 17 -9.28 -8.20 13.08
CA VAL A 17 -9.43 -9.58 13.57
C VAL A 17 -10.43 -9.55 14.72
N ILE A 18 -11.52 -10.29 14.57
CA ILE A 18 -12.51 -10.52 15.62
C ILE A 18 -12.16 -11.86 16.23
N HIS A 19 -11.72 -11.83 17.49
CA HIS A 19 -11.38 -13.05 18.21
C HIS A 19 -12.65 -13.71 18.72
N GLY A 20 -12.97 -14.88 18.15
CA GLY A 20 -14.05 -15.72 18.63
C GLY A 20 -13.59 -16.66 19.73
N THR A 21 -14.54 -17.35 20.35
CA THR A 21 -14.25 -18.32 21.43
C THR A 21 -13.58 -19.61 20.92
N LEU A 22 -13.69 -19.89 19.61
CA LEU A 22 -13.16 -21.09 18.95
C LEU A 22 -12.28 -20.74 17.74
N ASP A 23 -12.71 -19.79 16.91
CA ASP A 23 -11.97 -19.36 15.73
C ASP A 23 -11.95 -17.83 15.62
N ASP A 24 -10.83 -17.30 15.12
CA ASP A 24 -10.69 -15.89 14.76
C ASP A 24 -11.31 -15.64 13.38
N SER A 25 -12.06 -14.55 13.25
CA SER A 25 -12.63 -14.12 11.98
C SER A 25 -11.99 -12.82 11.52
N GLU A 26 -11.76 -12.68 10.21
CA GLU A 26 -11.16 -11.49 9.62
C GLU A 26 -12.22 -10.69 8.87
N ILE A 27 -12.40 -9.43 9.27
CA ILE A 27 -13.27 -8.50 8.54
C ILE A 27 -12.42 -7.42 7.89
N TRP A 28 -12.61 -7.25 6.59
CA TRP A 28 -12.02 -6.16 5.83
C TRP A 28 -12.99 -4.97 5.75
N THR A 29 -12.42 -3.79 5.87
CA THR A 29 -13.14 -2.51 5.72
C THR A 29 -12.38 -1.66 4.72
N TYR A 30 -13.13 -0.94 3.88
CA TYR A 30 -12.61 -0.23 2.72
C TYR A 30 -12.94 1.25 2.81
N GLN A 31 -11.92 2.09 2.62
CA GLN A 31 -12.06 3.53 2.64
C GLN A 31 -11.47 4.14 1.37
N HIS A 32 -12.33 4.75 0.56
CA HIS A 32 -11.92 5.46 -0.65
C HIS A 32 -11.37 6.84 -0.28
N VAL A 33 -10.16 7.14 -0.72
CA VAL A 33 -9.49 8.42 -0.45
C VAL A 33 -8.77 8.93 -1.69
N ILE A 34 -8.62 10.25 -1.80
CA ILE A 34 -7.77 10.87 -2.80
C ILE A 34 -6.36 11.01 -2.20
N ALA A 35 -5.37 10.49 -2.91
CA ALA A 35 -3.98 10.48 -2.46
C ALA A 35 -3.03 11.00 -3.53
N HIS A 36 -1.93 11.62 -3.10
CA HIS A 36 -0.81 11.89 -3.98
C HIS A 36 0.10 10.65 -4.01
N VAL A 37 0.00 9.86 -5.07
CA VAL A 37 0.74 8.62 -5.29
C VAL A 37 1.95 8.89 -6.17
N THR A 38 3.14 8.57 -5.65
CA THR A 38 4.41 8.69 -6.37
C THR A 38 5.06 7.31 -6.44
N GLU A 39 5.38 6.88 -7.66
CA GLU A 39 6.21 5.70 -7.86
C GLU A 39 7.65 6.02 -7.44
N VAL A 40 8.25 5.12 -6.67
CA VAL A 40 9.61 5.25 -6.18
C VAL A 40 10.40 4.04 -6.65
N ASN A 41 11.60 4.28 -7.17
CA ASN A 41 12.49 3.21 -7.58
C ASN A 41 12.85 2.37 -6.34
N GLY A 42 12.76 1.04 -6.44
CA GLY A 42 13.09 0.12 -5.35
C GLY A 42 14.47 0.37 -4.73
N ALA A 43 15.44 0.85 -5.52
CA ALA A 43 16.78 1.23 -5.05
C ALA A 43 16.79 2.47 -4.12
N GLN A 44 15.87 3.42 -4.29
CA GLN A 44 15.77 4.59 -3.38
C GLN A 44 15.06 4.23 -2.07
N VAL A 45 14.16 3.26 -2.10
CA VAL A 45 13.52 2.70 -0.90
C VAL A 45 14.50 1.84 -0.10
N GLN A 46 15.42 1.15 -0.78
CA GLN A 46 16.50 0.35 -0.19
C GLN A 46 17.33 1.11 0.85
N ASN A 47 17.74 2.34 0.53
CA ASN A 47 18.58 3.16 1.43
C ASN A 47 17.82 3.67 2.66
N ASN A 48 16.49 3.81 2.59
CA ASN A 48 15.71 4.44 3.65
C ASN A 48 14.92 3.45 4.52
N LEU A 49 14.72 2.19 4.08
CA LEU A 49 13.69 1.31 4.64
C LEU A 49 14.09 -0.19 4.79
N PHE A 50 15.37 -0.52 5.01
CA PHE A 50 15.88 -1.88 5.34
C PHE A 50 16.31 -2.79 4.18
N GLY A 51 17.10 -2.32 3.20
CA GLY A 51 17.91 -3.24 2.35
C GLY A 51 17.16 -4.32 1.55
N LYS A 52 15.83 -4.26 1.46
CA LYS A 52 14.97 -5.20 0.74
C LYS A 52 14.66 -4.65 -0.64
N GLN A 53 14.84 -5.47 -1.67
CA GLN A 53 14.53 -5.10 -3.05
C GLN A 53 13.05 -5.38 -3.35
N PHE A 54 12.34 -4.36 -3.81
CA PHE A 54 10.96 -4.44 -4.28
C PHE A 54 10.93 -4.00 -5.74
N ASN A 55 10.26 -4.77 -6.59
CA ASN A 55 10.21 -4.54 -8.04
C ASN A 55 9.49 -3.23 -8.39
N MET A 56 8.34 -2.99 -7.77
CA MET A 56 7.58 -1.74 -7.89
C MET A 56 7.09 -1.28 -6.51
N THR A 57 7.42 -0.05 -6.15
CA THR A 57 7.04 0.56 -4.87
C THR A 57 6.40 1.93 -5.11
N TRP A 58 5.40 2.25 -4.31
CA TRP A 58 4.72 3.54 -4.32
C TRP A 58 4.70 4.16 -2.94
N VAL A 59 4.60 5.48 -2.93
CA VAL A 59 4.30 6.28 -1.74
C VAL A 59 2.99 7.01 -1.98
N ALA A 60 1.95 6.67 -1.21
CA ALA A 60 0.69 7.41 -1.16
C ALA A 60 0.73 8.39 0.01
N ARG A 61 0.56 9.68 -0.29
CA ARG A 61 0.34 10.71 0.73
C ARG A 61 -1.15 10.99 0.85
N VAL A 62 -1.71 10.70 2.02
CA VAL A 62 -3.13 10.86 2.32
C VAL A 62 -3.29 11.92 3.41
N GLN A 63 -4.32 12.75 3.31
CA GLN A 63 -4.67 13.72 4.34
C GLN A 63 -5.15 13.04 5.62
N GLY A 64 -4.79 13.60 6.77
CA GLY A 64 -5.17 13.09 8.08
C GLY A 64 -4.37 11.87 8.56
N ASN A 65 -4.73 11.41 9.75
CA ASN A 65 -4.13 10.24 10.39
C ASN A 65 -4.84 8.97 9.94
N GLN A 66 -4.30 8.32 8.92
CA GLN A 66 -4.87 7.11 8.33
C GLN A 66 -4.21 5.86 8.91
N LYS A 67 -4.96 4.76 8.90
CA LYS A 67 -4.47 3.41 9.17
C LYS A 67 -4.95 2.52 8.04
N ALA A 68 -4.09 1.63 7.58
CA ALA A 68 -4.42 0.63 6.58
C ALA A 68 -3.50 -0.57 6.77
N ASN A 69 -3.96 -1.74 6.34
CA ASN A 69 -3.17 -2.97 6.26
C ASN A 69 -2.74 -3.26 4.82
N ALA A 70 -3.55 -2.84 3.84
CA ALA A 70 -3.23 -2.87 2.43
C ALA A 70 -3.75 -1.60 1.73
N VAL A 71 -3.24 -1.34 0.54
CA VAL A 71 -3.75 -0.30 -0.37
C VAL A 71 -4.23 -0.99 -1.63
N ALA A 72 -5.32 -0.54 -2.23
CA ALA A 72 -5.72 -0.95 -3.57
C ALA A 72 -5.92 0.26 -4.47
N PHE A 73 -5.77 0.05 -5.78
CA PHE A 73 -6.26 0.99 -6.77
C PHE A 73 -7.69 0.60 -7.12
N PRO A 74 -8.63 1.55 -7.17
CA PRO A 74 -10.00 1.24 -7.58
C PRO A 74 -10.01 0.82 -9.05
N GLU A 75 -10.75 -0.24 -9.36
CA GLU A 75 -10.97 -0.73 -10.71
C GLU A 75 -12.47 -0.63 -11.03
N GLN A 76 -12.79 -0.25 -12.27
CA GLN A 76 -14.19 -0.19 -12.69
C GLN A 76 -14.79 -1.59 -12.65
N GLU A 77 -16.04 -1.69 -12.18
CA GLU A 77 -16.81 -2.95 -12.14
C GLU A 77 -16.24 -4.04 -11.22
N THR A 78 -15.27 -3.70 -10.35
CA THR A 78 -14.71 -4.62 -9.35
C THR A 78 -15.13 -4.20 -7.94
N SER A 79 -15.59 -5.16 -7.14
CA SER A 79 -15.92 -4.92 -5.73
C SER A 79 -14.64 -4.66 -4.91
N ASP A 80 -14.73 -3.86 -3.85
CA ASP A 80 -13.59 -3.57 -2.97
C ASP A 80 -12.97 -4.86 -2.36
N ASP A 81 -13.78 -5.89 -2.18
CA ASP A 81 -13.34 -7.22 -1.75
C ASP A 81 -12.44 -7.94 -2.75
N ASP A 82 -12.70 -7.75 -4.05
CA ASP A 82 -11.98 -8.39 -5.15
C ASP A 82 -10.80 -7.54 -5.66
N LEU A 83 -10.68 -6.28 -5.22
CA LEU A 83 -9.56 -5.43 -5.59
C LEU A 83 -8.22 -6.04 -5.19
N LYS A 84 -7.22 -5.88 -6.08
CA LYS A 84 -5.84 -6.25 -5.81
C LYS A 84 -5.27 -5.45 -4.64
N LYS A 85 -5.06 -6.13 -3.51
CA LYS A 85 -4.55 -5.56 -2.25
C LYS A 85 -3.01 -5.55 -2.28
N TYR A 86 -2.42 -4.37 -2.44
CA TYR A 86 -0.99 -4.13 -2.33
C TYR A 86 -0.56 -4.08 -0.87
N LYS A 87 0.51 -4.79 -0.53
CA LYS A 87 0.99 -4.87 0.85
C LYS A 87 1.66 -3.57 1.27
N ILE A 88 1.29 -3.08 2.44
CA ILE A 88 1.97 -1.95 3.05
C ILE A 88 3.31 -2.40 3.64
N ILE A 89 4.35 -1.66 3.28
CA ILE A 89 5.71 -1.80 3.82
C ILE A 89 5.85 -0.96 5.09
N GLN A 90 5.41 0.30 5.04
CA GLN A 90 5.50 1.22 6.17
C GLN A 90 4.39 2.28 6.12
N VAL A 91 3.87 2.65 7.30
CA VAL A 91 3.02 3.82 7.49
C VAL A 91 3.77 4.84 8.33
N ARG A 92 3.94 6.07 7.84
CA ARG A 92 4.50 7.20 8.60
C ARG A 92 3.43 8.25 8.81
N LYS A 93 3.09 8.51 10.07
CA LYS A 93 2.13 9.54 10.45
C LYS A 93 2.84 10.85 10.73
N HIS A 94 2.28 11.93 10.21
CA HIS A 94 2.67 13.32 10.46
C HIS A 94 1.49 14.08 11.06
N ALA A 95 1.69 15.33 11.47
CA ALA A 95 0.65 16.12 12.13
C ALA A 95 -0.66 16.23 11.31
N THR A 96 -0.58 16.34 9.98
CA THR A 96 -1.75 16.56 9.11
C THR A 96 -1.88 15.54 7.97
N ARG A 97 -0.95 14.58 7.86
CA ARG A 97 -0.92 13.63 6.74
C ARG A 97 -0.32 12.30 7.15
N THR A 98 -0.60 11.29 6.35
CA THR A 98 -0.02 9.96 6.46
C THR A 98 0.65 9.58 5.14
N ASP A 99 1.93 9.21 5.21
CA ASP A 99 2.67 8.65 4.08
C ASP A 99 2.63 7.12 4.20
N ILE A 100 2.07 6.45 3.19
CA ILE A 100 1.92 5.00 3.13
C ILE A 100 2.82 4.47 2.00
N TYR A 101 3.78 3.65 2.38
CA TYR A 101 4.70 2.97 1.46
C TYR A 101 4.16 1.57 1.20
N PHE A 102 3.95 1.20 -0.07
CA PHE A 102 3.36 -0.09 -0.45
C PHE A 102 3.95 -0.63 -1.76
N SER A 103 3.89 -1.94 -1.96
CA SER A 103 4.48 -2.62 -3.13
C SER A 103 3.58 -3.70 -3.72
N ASN A 104 3.83 -4.03 -4.98
CA ASN A 104 3.20 -5.14 -5.73
C ASN A 104 3.85 -6.48 -5.43
N ASP A 105 5.15 -6.47 -5.11
CA ASP A 105 5.94 -7.68 -4.94
C ASP A 105 6.15 -8.07 -3.48
N LEU A 106 6.06 -9.38 -3.24
CA LEU A 106 6.67 -10.05 -2.11
C LEU A 106 8.17 -10.15 -2.42
N LYS A 107 8.97 -9.33 -1.75
CA LYS A 107 10.43 -9.50 -1.54
C LYS A 107 11.16 -10.22 -2.68
N VAL A 108 11.86 -9.49 -3.55
CA VAL A 108 12.86 -10.12 -4.41
C VAL A 108 14.00 -10.54 -3.49
N ASP A 109 14.16 -11.84 -3.25
CA ASP A 109 15.33 -12.37 -2.54
C ASP A 109 16.54 -12.12 -3.44
N SER A 110 17.59 -11.49 -2.92
CA SER A 110 18.75 -11.05 -3.69
C SER A 110 19.57 -12.20 -4.30
N ASN A 111 19.12 -13.46 -4.17
CA ASN A 111 19.75 -14.65 -4.72
C ASN A 111 19.36 -14.96 -6.17
N GLU A 112 18.39 -14.27 -6.78
CA GLU A 112 17.95 -14.57 -8.15
C GLU A 112 18.52 -13.64 -9.23
N LEU A 113 19.50 -12.80 -8.89
CA LEU A 113 20.16 -11.86 -9.81
C LEU A 113 21.54 -12.32 -10.30
N GLU A 114 21.96 -13.55 -9.99
CA GLU A 114 23.13 -14.18 -10.63
C GLU A 114 22.69 -15.34 -11.53
N GLN A 115 22.37 -15.04 -12.80
CA GLN A 115 22.53 -15.95 -13.94
C GLN A 115 23.08 -15.21 -15.14
#